data_AF-A0A1H9UNQ5-F1
#
_entry.id   AF-A0A1H9UNQ5-F1
#
_cell.length_a   1.000
_cell.length_b   1.000
_cell.length_c   1.000
_cell.angle_alpha   90.00
_cell.angle_beta   90.00
_cell.angle_gamma   90.00
#
_symmetry.space_group_name_H-M   'P 1'
#
loop_
_entity.id
_entity.type
_entity.pdbx_description
1 polymer ?
#
loop_
_entity_poly.entity_id
_entity_poly.type
_entity_poly.pdbx_seq_one_letter_code
_entity_poly.pdbx_strand_id
1 'polypeptide(L)'
;MKQNMVISRDAVELLFLLKKNDLKYAKEIKIEKLPKGIGDLSVHFKFAFENSGVMRDGVVYIVKTMPAYDGKQITLGDIMDTGDVDEKYFIPEEKLYYTYPDVTHSDETLGKLPKEKRQTWQYLKGAKKLPRKAANVHEYLFSEGAIPMIDGEDKPARTMLISEGFFSRTTYIVKDKKTGMIRLLTAEETERIQGFPTGHTQYCDVNGEIVEMPTNKCRFMIGNALVVDLIKDIEKELDRKIK
;
A
#
# COMPACT_ATOMS: atom_id res chain seq x y z
N MET A 1 -3.53 -9.95 2.46
CA MET A 1 -2.49 -10.90 2.01
C MET A 1 -2.04 -10.41 0.63
N LYS A 2 -0.82 -9.90 0.48
CA LYS A 2 -0.32 -9.42 -0.81
C LYS A 2 0.17 -10.61 -1.63
N GLN A 3 -0.26 -10.71 -2.89
CA GLN A 3 0.24 -11.69 -3.85
C GLN A 3 1.51 -11.12 -4.48
N ASN A 4 2.66 -11.77 -4.27
CA ASN A 4 3.89 -11.43 -4.97
C ASN A 4 4.00 -12.34 -6.19
N MET A 5 3.41 -11.93 -7.31
CA MET A 5 3.60 -12.61 -8.60
C MET A 5 4.60 -11.81 -9.42
N VAL A 6 5.73 -12.44 -9.74
CA VAL A 6 6.72 -11.84 -10.62
C VAL A 6 6.47 -12.33 -12.05
N ILE A 7 6.35 -11.39 -12.97
CA ILE A 7 6.32 -11.65 -14.42
C ILE A 7 7.69 -11.28 -14.98
N SER A 8 8.43 -12.25 -15.52
CA SER A 8 9.78 -12.05 -16.04
C SER A 8 9.95 -12.74 -17.40
N ARG A 9 10.70 -12.12 -18.32
CA ARG A 9 11.14 -12.74 -19.59
C ARG A 9 12.19 -13.85 -19.36
N ASP A 10 12.90 -13.79 -18.24
CA ASP A 10 13.92 -14.76 -17.81
C ASP A 10 13.58 -15.26 -16.40
N ALA A 11 12.52 -16.06 -16.30
CA ALA A 11 11.82 -16.27 -15.03
C ALA A 11 12.34 -17.40 -14.14
N VAL A 12 13.59 -17.84 -14.33
CA VAL A 12 14.17 -18.85 -13.42
C VAL A 12 14.81 -18.20 -12.19
N GLU A 13 15.11 -16.89 -12.20
CA GLU A 13 15.88 -16.28 -11.11
C GLU A 13 15.09 -15.41 -10.12
N LEU A 14 13.94 -14.85 -10.48
CA LEU A 14 13.23 -13.96 -9.53
C LEU A 14 12.58 -14.69 -8.35
N LEU A 15 12.27 -15.98 -8.48
CA LEU A 15 11.85 -16.79 -7.32
C LEU A 15 13.04 -17.13 -6.40
N PHE A 16 14.27 -17.04 -6.91
CA PHE A 16 15.52 -17.29 -6.18
C PHE A 16 16.09 -16.05 -5.47
N LEU A 17 15.50 -14.87 -5.71
CA LEU A 17 15.92 -13.60 -5.08
C LEU A 17 15.47 -13.46 -3.62
N LEU A 18 14.50 -14.28 -3.19
CA LEU A 18 14.30 -14.55 -1.76
C LEU A 18 15.31 -15.64 -1.40
N LYS A 19 16.26 -15.33 -0.51
CA LYS A 19 17.31 -16.29 -0.13
C LYS A 19 16.65 -17.63 0.18
N LYS A 20 17.26 -18.71 -0.28
CA LYS A 20 16.81 -20.09 -0.06
C LYS A 20 16.54 -20.42 1.43
N ASN A 21 17.09 -19.62 2.34
CA ASN A 21 16.95 -19.74 3.80
C ASN A 21 15.80 -18.91 4.38
N ASP A 22 15.23 -17.95 3.64
CA ASP A 22 14.23 -17.00 4.12
C ASP A 22 12.79 -17.43 3.78
N LEU A 23 12.61 -18.62 3.20
CA LEU A 23 11.31 -19.20 2.89
C LEU A 23 11.25 -20.67 3.32
N LYS A 24 10.19 -21.04 4.06
CA LYS A 24 9.81 -22.45 4.24
C LYS A 24 8.77 -22.81 3.17
N TYR A 25 9.05 -23.85 2.39
CA TYR A 25 8.11 -24.40 1.43
C TYR A 25 7.08 -25.24 2.17
N ALA A 26 5.80 -24.88 2.05
CA ALA A 26 4.74 -25.60 2.76
C ALA A 26 4.17 -26.78 1.96
N LYS A 27 4.37 -26.82 0.63
CA LYS A 27 3.81 -27.81 -0.32
C LYS A 27 4.64 -27.93 -1.61
N GLU A 28 4.33 -28.94 -2.42
CA GLU A 28 4.80 -29.11 -3.79
C GLU A 28 4.45 -27.91 -4.69
N ILE A 29 5.32 -27.62 -5.67
CA ILE A 29 5.14 -26.56 -6.67
C ILE A 29 4.02 -26.97 -7.63
N LYS A 30 3.03 -26.10 -7.84
CA LYS A 30 2.00 -26.27 -8.88
C LYS A 30 2.42 -25.53 -10.14
N ILE A 31 2.19 -26.15 -11.29
CA ILE A 31 2.59 -25.63 -12.60
C ILE A 31 1.36 -25.61 -13.50
N GLU A 32 1.09 -24.48 -14.15
CA GLU A 32 -0.06 -24.30 -15.04
C GLU A 32 0.35 -23.50 -16.28
N LYS A 33 -0.16 -23.85 -17.46
CA LYS A 33 0.13 -23.12 -18.70
C LYS A 33 -1.08 -22.24 -19.08
N LEU A 34 -0.87 -20.94 -19.18
CA LEU A 34 -1.91 -20.00 -19.59
C LEU A 34 -2.27 -20.20 -21.07
N PRO A 35 -3.57 -20.10 -21.42
CA PRO A 35 -4.02 -19.98 -22.80
C PRO A 35 -3.38 -18.77 -23.50
N LYS A 36 -3.17 -18.87 -24.82
CA LYS A 36 -2.61 -17.77 -25.62
C LYS A 36 -3.60 -16.62 -25.85
N GLY A 37 -4.90 -16.89 -25.80
CA GLY A 37 -5.97 -15.92 -26.06
C GLY A 37 -6.53 -15.30 -24.77
N ILE A 38 -6.68 -13.98 -24.75
CA ILE A 38 -7.32 -13.24 -23.64
C ILE A 38 -8.79 -13.69 -23.46
N GLY A 39 -9.49 -13.98 -24.56
CA GLY A 39 -10.87 -14.50 -24.52
C GLY A 39 -10.99 -15.83 -23.80
N ASP A 40 -10.12 -16.78 -24.13
CA ASP A 40 -10.10 -18.12 -23.52
C ASP A 40 -9.70 -18.07 -22.04
N LEU A 41 -8.78 -17.17 -21.68
CA LEU A 41 -8.39 -16.93 -20.30
C LEU A 41 -9.58 -16.46 -19.45
N SER A 42 -10.39 -15.52 -19.96
CA SER A 42 -11.54 -14.97 -19.22
C SER A 42 -12.66 -15.99 -18.98
N VAL A 43 -12.89 -16.90 -19.94
CA VAL A 43 -14.02 -17.85 -19.92
C VAL A 43 -13.67 -19.15 -19.17
N HIS A 44 -12.44 -19.66 -19.33
CA HIS A 44 -12.11 -21.02 -18.90
C HIS A 44 -11.08 -21.09 -17.76
N PHE A 45 -10.33 -20.03 -17.49
CA PHE A 45 -9.28 -20.08 -16.49
C PHE A 45 -9.85 -20.04 -15.07
N LYS A 46 -9.80 -21.19 -14.38
CA LYS A 46 -10.06 -21.31 -12.95
C LYS A 46 -8.85 -21.95 -12.29
N PHE A 47 -7.96 -21.12 -11.78
CA PHE A 47 -6.76 -21.56 -11.08
C PHE A 47 -6.56 -20.77 -9.79
N ALA A 48 -6.33 -21.47 -8.68
CA ALA A 48 -6.08 -20.85 -7.40
C ALA A 48 -4.58 -20.55 -7.25
N PHE A 49 -4.23 -19.26 -7.29
CA PHE A 49 -2.87 -18.80 -7.03
C PHE A 49 -2.49 -18.96 -5.55
N GLU A 50 -1.27 -19.44 -5.30
CA GLU A 50 -0.65 -19.39 -3.98
C GLU A 50 0.03 -18.02 -3.75
N ASN A 51 0.60 -17.80 -2.57
CA ASN A 51 1.19 -16.50 -2.18
C ASN A 51 2.58 -16.21 -2.78
N SER A 52 3.17 -17.15 -3.50
CA SER A 52 4.43 -16.95 -4.24
C SER A 52 4.40 -17.68 -5.57
N GLY A 53 5.01 -17.08 -6.58
CA GLY A 53 5.12 -17.72 -7.88
C GLY A 53 5.87 -16.88 -8.90
N VAL A 54 6.23 -17.53 -9.99
CA VAL A 54 6.92 -16.93 -11.13
C VAL A 54 6.26 -17.38 -12.43
N MET A 55 6.18 -16.49 -13.40
CA MET A 55 5.66 -16.81 -14.73
C MET A 55 6.73 -16.63 -15.79
N ARG A 56 6.95 -17.67 -16.62
CA ARG A 56 7.86 -17.68 -17.78
C ARG A 56 7.16 -18.26 -19.00
N ASP A 57 7.24 -17.60 -20.15
CA ASP A 57 6.79 -18.14 -21.44
C ASP A 57 5.36 -18.71 -21.43
N GLY A 58 4.45 -18.03 -20.71
CA GLY A 58 3.07 -18.48 -20.55
C GLY A 58 2.87 -19.59 -19.51
N VAL A 59 3.91 -20.07 -18.84
CA VAL A 59 3.86 -21.08 -17.78
C VAL A 59 4.01 -20.41 -16.42
N VAL A 60 3.05 -20.66 -15.53
CA VAL A 60 3.02 -20.16 -14.16
C VAL A 60 3.47 -21.27 -13.22
N TYR A 61 4.43 -20.96 -12.36
CA TYR A 61 4.89 -21.79 -11.26
C TYR A 61 4.45 -21.11 -9.96
N ILE A 62 3.65 -21.78 -9.13
CA ILE A 62 3.20 -21.25 -7.85
C ILE A 62 3.50 -22.21 -6.72
N VAL A 63 3.77 -21.67 -5.54
CA VAL A 63 4.02 -22.45 -4.33
C VAL A 63 3.56 -21.69 -3.11
N LYS A 64 3.01 -22.42 -2.14
CA LYS A 64 2.69 -21.85 -0.84
C LYS A 64 3.97 -21.70 -0.02
N THR A 65 4.30 -20.46 0.32
CA THR A 65 5.47 -20.13 1.14
C THR A 65 5.06 -19.61 2.50
N MET A 66 5.95 -19.74 3.46
CA MET A 66 5.90 -19.01 4.73
C MET A 66 7.13 -18.12 4.83
N PRO A 67 6.99 -16.86 5.29
CA PRO A 67 8.15 -16.03 5.55
C PRO A 67 9.01 -16.68 6.63
N ALA A 68 10.31 -16.80 6.38
CA ALA A 68 11.31 -17.22 7.35
C ALA A 68 12.28 -16.05 7.58
N TYR A 69 11.73 -14.95 8.10
CA TYR A 69 12.51 -13.79 8.52
C TYR A 69 12.61 -13.79 10.04
N ASP A 70 13.83 -13.91 10.56
CA ASP A 70 14.17 -13.91 11.99
C ASP A 70 14.85 -12.61 12.44
N GLY A 71 15.05 -11.67 11.50
CA GLY A 71 15.63 -10.36 11.77
C GLY A 71 14.69 -9.40 12.52
N LYS A 72 15.20 -8.20 12.80
CA LYS A 72 14.44 -7.14 13.46
C LYS A 72 13.28 -6.68 12.57
N GLN A 73 12.06 -6.86 13.06
CA GLN A 73 10.87 -6.31 12.42
C GLN A 73 10.74 -4.82 12.77
N ILE A 74 10.58 -3.98 11.76
CA ILE A 74 10.38 -2.54 11.91
C ILE A 74 8.87 -2.28 11.88
N THR A 75 8.38 -1.63 12.93
CA THR A 75 6.99 -1.20 13.05
C THR A 75 6.79 0.21 12.51
N LEU A 76 5.54 0.61 12.27
CA LEU A 76 5.22 1.99 11.94
C LEU A 76 5.66 2.94 13.07
N GLY A 77 5.51 2.49 14.32
CA GLY A 77 6.02 3.17 15.49
C GLY A 77 7.53 3.43 15.41
N ASP A 78 8.35 2.47 14.99
CA ASP A 78 9.80 2.67 14.88
C ASP A 78 10.20 3.78 13.88
N ILE A 79 9.35 4.08 12.89
CA ILE A 79 9.59 5.04 11.81
C ILE A 79 9.14 6.45 12.19
N MET A 80 8.09 6.54 13.01
CA MET A 80 7.44 7.79 13.38
C MET A 80 8.33 8.70 14.25
N ASP A 81 8.23 10.00 13.97
CA ASP A 81 8.91 11.05 14.71
C ASP A 81 8.49 11.03 16.19
N THR A 82 9.48 11.16 17.09
CA THR A 82 9.29 11.26 18.54
C THR A 82 9.36 12.71 19.05
N GLY A 83 9.80 13.63 18.20
CA GLY A 83 9.94 15.05 18.50
C GLY A 83 8.67 15.84 18.21
N ASP A 84 8.82 17.16 18.10
CA ASP A 84 7.73 18.05 17.69
C ASP A 84 7.42 17.89 16.20
N VAL A 85 6.13 17.85 15.88
CA VAL A 85 5.61 17.79 14.51
C VAL A 85 4.90 19.10 14.21
N ASP A 86 5.08 19.62 12.99
CA ASP A 86 4.45 20.85 12.51
C ASP A 86 2.91 20.75 12.58
N GLU A 87 2.26 21.81 13.07
CA GLU A 87 0.81 21.92 13.25
C GLU A 87 0.02 21.56 11.98
N LYS A 88 0.58 21.82 10.79
CA LYS A 88 -0.06 21.51 9.50
C LYS A 88 -0.38 20.02 9.29
N TYR A 89 0.28 19.13 10.03
CA TYR A 89 0.05 17.69 9.92
C TYR A 89 -1.13 17.21 10.77
N PHE A 90 -1.53 17.97 11.79
CA PHE A 90 -2.62 17.61 12.68
C PHE A 90 -3.96 17.81 11.99
N ILE A 91 -4.86 16.84 12.19
CA ILE A 91 -6.14 16.82 11.51
C ILE A 91 -7.19 17.45 12.43
N PRO A 92 -7.87 18.53 11.98
CA PRO A 92 -8.96 19.13 12.75
C PRO A 92 -10.12 18.14 12.98
N GLU A 93 -10.79 18.25 14.12
CA GLU A 93 -11.86 17.33 14.53
C GLU A 93 -13.02 17.28 13.53
N GLU A 94 -13.38 18.43 12.93
CA GLU A 94 -14.40 18.55 11.90
C GLU A 94 -14.04 17.84 10.59
N LYS A 95 -12.75 17.56 10.35
CA LYS A 95 -12.27 16.72 9.25
C LYS A 95 -12.19 15.26 9.64
N LEU A 96 -12.08 14.94 10.91
CA LEU A 96 -12.05 13.56 11.41
C LEU A 96 -13.43 12.93 11.35
N TYR A 97 -14.44 13.58 11.93
CA TYR A 97 -15.73 12.96 12.22
C TYR A 97 -16.91 13.73 11.62
N TYR A 98 -17.89 13.00 11.11
CA TYR A 98 -19.19 13.56 10.69
C TYR A 98 -20.35 13.18 11.63
N THR A 99 -20.07 12.29 12.58
CA THR A 99 -20.97 11.76 13.61
C THR A 99 -20.14 11.24 14.80
N TYR A 100 -20.68 10.36 15.64
CA TYR A 100 -19.98 9.82 16.81
C TYR A 100 -18.76 8.97 16.43
N PRO A 101 -17.61 9.11 17.11
CA PRO A 101 -16.34 8.44 16.74
C PRO A 101 -16.36 6.91 16.65
N ASP A 102 -17.28 6.24 17.35
CA ASP A 102 -17.48 4.79 17.35
C ASP A 102 -18.20 4.29 16.09
N VAL A 103 -18.85 5.18 15.35
CA VAL A 103 -19.52 4.85 14.09
C VAL A 103 -18.48 4.64 12.99
N THR A 104 -18.48 3.43 12.43
CA THR A 104 -17.57 3.03 11.34
C THR A 104 -18.31 2.67 10.05
N HIS A 105 -19.62 2.94 9.97
CA HIS A 105 -20.46 2.58 8.82
C HIS A 105 -21.43 3.70 8.45
N SER A 106 -21.69 3.85 7.16
CA SER A 106 -22.67 4.77 6.58
C SER A 106 -23.61 3.99 5.68
N ASP A 107 -24.90 3.91 6.04
CA ASP A 107 -25.94 3.37 5.17
C ASP A 107 -26.64 4.51 4.42
N GLU A 108 -26.39 4.60 3.12
CA GLU A 108 -26.96 5.60 2.21
C GLU A 108 -27.93 4.97 1.21
N THR A 109 -28.49 3.80 1.54
CA THR A 109 -29.49 3.10 0.70
C THR A 109 -30.72 3.95 0.43
N LEU A 110 -31.17 4.71 1.43
CA LEU A 110 -32.37 5.56 1.35
C LEU A 110 -32.05 7.02 0.99
N GLY A 111 -30.80 7.45 1.10
CA GLY A 111 -30.40 8.84 0.84
C GLY A 111 -28.92 9.06 1.07
N LYS A 112 -28.30 9.87 0.20
CA LYS A 112 -26.86 10.17 0.30
C LYS A 112 -26.59 11.20 1.39
N LEU A 113 -25.48 11.02 2.09
CA LEU A 113 -24.98 12.02 3.03
C LEU A 113 -24.63 13.32 2.30
N PRO A 114 -24.82 14.48 2.98
CA PRO A 114 -24.37 15.77 2.47
C PRO A 114 -22.90 15.74 2.08
N LYS A 115 -22.53 16.55 1.09
CA LYS A 115 -21.16 16.59 0.54
C LYS A 115 -20.11 16.84 1.63
N GLU A 116 -20.41 17.71 2.59
CA GLU A 116 -19.51 18.06 3.70
C GLU A 116 -19.23 16.86 4.61
N LYS A 117 -20.27 16.10 5.01
CA LYS A 117 -20.11 14.89 5.82
C LYS A 117 -19.28 13.81 5.09
N ARG A 118 -19.39 13.77 3.76
CA ARG A 118 -18.59 12.87 2.91
C ARG A 118 -17.13 13.30 2.77
N GLN A 119 -16.76 14.51 3.21
CA GLN A 119 -15.39 15.03 3.23
C GLN A 119 -14.72 14.89 4.60
N THR A 120 -15.07 13.83 5.34
CA THR A 120 -14.45 13.47 6.62
C THR A 120 -13.72 12.13 6.52
N TRP A 121 -12.67 11.96 7.32
CA TRP A 121 -11.87 10.73 7.34
C TRP A 121 -12.70 9.52 7.82
N GLN A 122 -13.60 9.73 8.79
CA GLN A 122 -14.54 8.72 9.26
C GLN A 122 -15.41 8.17 8.13
N TYR A 123 -15.96 9.04 7.27
CA TYR A 123 -16.75 8.59 6.13
C TYR A 123 -15.88 7.88 5.08
N LEU A 124 -14.70 8.44 4.79
CA LEU A 124 -13.84 7.94 3.72
C LEU A 124 -13.30 6.54 4.03
N LYS A 125 -12.91 6.29 5.29
CA LYS A 125 -12.35 5.02 5.78
C LYS A 125 -13.40 4.05 6.31
N GLY A 126 -14.59 4.54 6.67
CA GLY A 126 -15.71 3.73 7.10
C GLY A 126 -16.29 2.83 6.00
N ALA A 127 -17.07 1.84 6.44
CA ALA A 127 -17.90 1.05 5.56
C ALA A 127 -19.01 1.94 4.96
N LYS A 128 -19.37 1.69 3.71
CA LYS A 128 -20.48 2.40 3.08
C LYS A 128 -21.28 1.51 2.16
N LYS A 129 -22.57 1.77 2.12
CA LYS A 129 -23.54 1.07 1.27
C LYS A 129 -24.41 2.10 0.57
N LEU A 130 -24.28 2.20 -0.75
CA LEU A 130 -24.99 3.23 -1.52
C LEU A 130 -25.40 2.76 -2.93
N PRO A 131 -26.53 3.23 -3.46
CA PRO A 131 -26.96 2.90 -4.81
C PRO A 131 -26.06 3.58 -5.85
N ARG A 132 -25.62 2.81 -6.84
CA ARG A 132 -24.87 3.29 -8.01
C ARG A 132 -25.57 2.88 -9.31
N LYS A 133 -25.37 3.70 -10.34
CA LYS A 133 -25.78 3.39 -11.71
C LYS A 133 -24.55 3.00 -12.52
N ALA A 134 -24.60 1.82 -13.13
CA ALA A 134 -23.59 1.41 -14.09
C ALA A 134 -23.74 2.17 -15.41
N ALA A 135 -22.71 2.17 -16.25
CA ALA A 135 -22.72 2.85 -17.55
C ALA A 135 -23.84 2.32 -18.48
N ASN A 136 -24.27 1.09 -18.29
CA ASN A 136 -25.37 0.42 -18.99
C ASN A 136 -26.73 0.56 -18.26
N VAL A 137 -26.90 1.61 -17.43
CA VAL A 137 -28.17 2.00 -16.77
C VAL A 137 -28.65 1.06 -15.65
N HIS A 138 -28.07 -0.12 -15.47
CA HIS A 138 -28.43 -0.99 -14.34
C HIS A 138 -28.06 -0.35 -12.99
N GLU A 139 -29.04 -0.33 -12.07
CA GLU A 139 -28.85 0.06 -10.69
C GLU A 139 -28.32 -1.12 -9.88
N TYR A 140 -27.28 -0.88 -9.09
CA TYR A 140 -26.73 -1.88 -8.19
C TYR A 140 -26.33 -1.23 -6.87
N LEU A 141 -26.27 -2.07 -5.84
CA LEU A 141 -25.90 -1.62 -4.51
C LEU A 141 -24.40 -1.77 -4.32
N PHE A 142 -23.69 -0.65 -4.29
CA PHE A 142 -22.27 -0.63 -3.98
C PHE A 142 -22.08 -0.78 -2.48
N SER A 143 -21.29 -1.76 -2.07
CA SER A 143 -20.89 -1.96 -0.67
C SER A 143 -19.37 -1.93 -0.58
N GLU A 144 -18.86 -1.26 0.43
CA GLU A 144 -17.43 -1.19 0.74
C GLU A 144 -17.25 -1.44 2.24
N GLY A 145 -16.34 -2.34 2.61
CA GLY A 145 -16.04 -2.62 4.03
C GLY A 145 -15.38 -1.43 4.72
N ALA A 146 -15.19 -1.48 6.03
CA ALA A 146 -14.43 -0.48 6.78
C ALA A 146 -12.92 -0.82 6.78
N ILE A 147 -12.07 0.20 6.92
CA ILE A 147 -10.65 0.04 7.26
C ILE A 147 -10.35 0.83 8.53
N PRO A 148 -9.28 0.48 9.27
CA PRO A 148 -8.88 1.26 10.44
C PRO A 148 -8.74 2.75 10.09
N MET A 149 -9.34 3.59 10.92
CA MET A 149 -9.23 5.04 10.77
C MET A 149 -7.81 5.49 11.07
N ILE A 150 -7.27 5.00 12.18
CA ILE A 150 -5.92 5.25 12.69
C ILE A 150 -5.10 3.97 12.49
N ASP A 151 -3.94 4.12 11.85
CA ASP A 151 -2.94 3.08 11.67
C ASP A 151 -2.20 2.81 12.99
N GLY A 152 -2.01 1.52 13.32
CA GLY A 152 -1.41 1.09 14.58
C GLY A 152 0.11 1.22 14.57
N GLU A 153 0.67 1.78 15.64
CA GLU A 153 2.12 1.94 15.80
C GLU A 153 2.84 0.59 15.98
N ASP A 154 2.17 -0.41 16.54
CA ASP A 154 2.68 -1.75 16.82
C ASP A 154 2.73 -2.66 15.58
N LYS A 155 2.23 -2.16 14.45
CA LYS A 155 2.08 -2.92 13.20
C LYS A 155 3.08 -2.46 12.16
N PRO A 156 3.46 -3.34 11.20
CA PRO A 156 4.24 -2.90 10.06
C PRO A 156 3.45 -1.85 9.25
N ALA A 157 4.17 -0.93 8.62
CA ALA A 157 3.58 -0.02 7.65
C ALA A 157 2.88 -0.83 6.53
N ARG A 158 1.65 -0.45 6.21
CA ARG A 158 0.96 -0.85 4.97
C ARG A 158 1.76 -0.39 3.74
N THR A 159 1.36 -0.83 2.54
CA THR A 159 1.93 -0.21 1.33
C THR A 159 1.44 1.22 1.20
N MET A 160 2.39 2.12 1.00
CA MET A 160 2.12 3.49 0.64
C MET A 160 1.64 3.57 -0.80
N LEU A 161 0.67 4.43 -1.07
CA LEU A 161 0.19 4.69 -2.41
C LEU A 161 0.43 6.15 -2.75
N ILE A 162 0.48 6.46 -4.03
CA ILE A 162 0.53 7.82 -4.58
C ILE A 162 -0.49 8.77 -3.93
N SER A 163 -1.65 8.21 -3.55
CA SER A 163 -2.74 8.93 -2.91
C SER A 163 -2.41 9.51 -1.54
N GLU A 164 -1.25 9.17 -0.95
CA GLU A 164 -0.78 9.67 0.35
C GLU A 164 -0.63 11.20 0.39
N GLY A 165 -0.38 11.82 -0.77
CA GLY A 165 -0.36 13.27 -0.94
C GLY A 165 -1.75 13.92 -0.93
N PHE A 166 -2.83 13.15 -0.84
CA PHE A 166 -4.20 13.64 -1.02
C PHE A 166 -5.16 13.11 0.07
N PHE A 167 -6.36 13.66 0.10
CA PHE A 167 -7.47 13.16 0.92
C PHE A 167 -8.02 11.86 0.31
N SER A 168 -7.43 10.72 0.70
CA SER A 168 -7.75 9.41 0.16
C SER A 168 -7.98 8.38 1.26
N ARG A 169 -8.85 7.40 0.99
CA ARG A 169 -9.14 6.33 1.93
C ARG A 169 -7.87 5.63 2.45
N THR A 170 -6.89 5.47 1.58
CA THR A 170 -5.66 4.74 1.83
C THR A 170 -4.59 5.53 2.58
N THR A 171 -4.74 6.86 2.68
CA THR A 171 -3.81 7.78 3.37
C THR A 171 -3.61 7.33 4.82
N TYR A 172 -2.38 7.37 5.30
CA TYR A 172 -2.06 7.09 6.69
C TYR A 172 -2.58 8.15 7.63
N ILE A 173 -3.12 7.69 8.75
CA ILE A 173 -3.47 8.54 9.87
C ILE A 173 -2.91 7.88 11.11
N VAL A 174 -2.17 8.62 11.91
CA VAL A 174 -1.49 8.11 13.11
C VAL A 174 -1.84 8.96 14.32
N LYS A 175 -1.62 8.40 15.51
CA LYS A 175 -1.55 9.19 16.74
C LYS A 175 -0.14 9.69 16.90
N ASP A 176 0.00 10.99 17.09
CA ASP A 176 1.27 11.60 17.39
C ASP A 176 1.85 11.04 18.69
N LYS A 177 3.14 10.70 18.69
CA LYS A 177 3.78 10.05 19.84
C LYS A 177 3.89 10.95 21.07
N LYS A 178 4.02 12.26 20.87
CA LYS A 178 4.24 13.22 21.97
C LYS A 178 2.91 13.70 22.56
N THR A 179 1.96 14.04 21.68
CA THR A 179 0.70 14.68 22.07
C THR A 179 -0.49 13.74 22.12
N GLY A 180 -0.41 12.58 21.45
CA GLY A 180 -1.54 11.66 21.27
C GLY A 180 -2.61 12.15 20.27
N MET A 181 -2.45 13.36 19.71
CA MET A 181 -3.38 13.94 18.75
C MET A 181 -3.29 13.22 17.40
N ILE A 182 -4.38 13.27 16.62
CA ILE A 182 -4.47 12.57 15.35
C ILE A 182 -3.86 13.43 14.24
N ARG A 183 -2.92 12.86 13.49
CA ARG A 183 -2.20 13.54 12.40
C ARG A 183 -1.95 12.66 11.19
N LEU A 184 -1.57 13.28 10.09
CA LEU A 184 -0.97 12.61 8.94
C LEU A 184 0.51 12.31 9.20
N LEU A 185 1.09 11.39 8.42
CA LEU A 185 2.54 11.16 8.41
C LEU A 185 3.29 12.39 7.86
N THR A 186 4.45 12.71 8.39
CA THR A 186 5.35 13.74 7.81
C THR A 186 5.93 13.26 6.47
N ALA A 187 6.45 14.17 5.63
CA ALA A 187 7.11 13.73 4.40
C ALA A 187 8.30 12.82 4.72
N GLU A 188 9.03 13.16 5.77
CA GLU A 188 10.18 12.44 6.31
C GLU A 188 9.80 11.04 6.81
N GLU A 189 8.68 10.90 7.51
CA GLU A 189 8.16 9.59 7.91
C GLU A 189 7.79 8.74 6.69
N THR A 190 7.23 9.36 5.64
CA THR A 190 6.95 8.63 4.40
C THR A 190 8.22 8.14 3.70
N GLU A 191 9.27 8.96 3.66
CA GLU A 191 10.58 8.58 3.12
C GLU A 191 11.16 7.36 3.84
N ARG A 192 11.13 7.38 5.18
CA ARG A 192 11.63 6.28 6.01
C ARG A 192 10.86 4.99 5.81
N ILE A 193 9.53 5.04 5.56
CA ILE A 193 8.74 3.84 5.23
C ILE A 193 9.26 3.14 3.97
N GLN A 194 9.74 3.90 2.98
CA GLN A 194 10.32 3.34 1.75
C GLN A 194 11.84 3.08 1.87
N GLY A 195 12.44 3.35 3.02
CA GLY A 195 13.89 3.16 3.26
C GLY A 195 14.77 4.29 2.73
N PHE A 196 14.21 5.47 2.42
CA PHE A 196 14.99 6.65 2.07
C PHE A 196 15.54 7.37 3.32
N PRO A 197 16.68 8.08 3.19
CA PRO A 197 17.13 9.01 4.21
C PRO A 197 16.09 10.10 4.50
N THR A 198 16.12 10.66 5.71
CA THR A 198 15.27 11.80 6.08
C THR A 198 15.66 13.05 5.28
N GLY A 199 14.66 13.73 4.71
CA GLY A 199 14.83 14.92 3.86
C GLY A 199 15.18 14.57 2.41
N HIS A 200 15.05 13.30 1.98
CA HIS A 200 15.48 12.88 0.64
C HIS A 200 14.74 13.58 -0.49
N THR A 201 13.47 13.91 -0.29
CA THR A 201 12.59 14.54 -1.28
C THR A 201 12.39 16.04 -1.02
N GLN A 202 13.13 16.63 -0.08
CA GLN A 202 12.95 18.02 0.35
C GLN A 202 13.18 19.02 -0.78
N TYR A 203 14.11 18.74 -1.69
CA TYR A 203 14.46 19.65 -2.78
C TYR A 203 14.36 18.97 -4.14
N CYS A 204 14.02 19.75 -5.17
CA CYS A 204 14.05 19.30 -6.56
C CYS A 204 14.57 20.38 -7.49
N ASP A 205 15.19 19.96 -8.59
CA ASP A 205 15.54 20.85 -9.70
C ASP A 205 14.28 21.15 -10.54
N VAL A 206 14.01 22.43 -10.72
CA VAL A 206 13.01 22.94 -11.66
C VAL A 206 13.69 23.97 -12.55
N ASN A 207 13.96 23.61 -13.80
CA ASN A 207 14.59 24.47 -14.80
C ASN A 207 15.99 25.00 -14.39
N GLY A 208 16.78 24.19 -13.69
CA GLY A 208 18.13 24.57 -13.23
C GLY A 208 18.15 25.33 -11.91
N GLU A 209 16.98 25.52 -11.27
CA GLU A 209 16.87 26.10 -9.93
C GLU A 209 16.48 25.01 -8.92
N ILE A 210 17.21 24.94 -7.79
CA ILE A 210 16.89 24.05 -6.68
C ILE A 210 15.81 24.73 -5.84
N VAL A 211 14.62 24.13 -5.79
CA VAL A 211 13.46 24.63 -5.03
C VAL A 211 13.01 23.59 -4.01
N GLU A 212 12.40 24.05 -2.91
CA GLU A 212 11.78 23.16 -1.94
C GLU A 212 10.53 22.49 -2.55
N MET A 213 10.44 21.17 -2.40
CA MET A 213 9.33 20.41 -2.92
C MET A 213 8.13 20.52 -1.97
N PRO A 214 6.92 20.82 -2.49
CA PRO A 214 5.71 20.78 -1.68
C PRO A 214 5.47 19.41 -1.03
N THR A 215 5.04 19.37 0.24
CA THR A 215 4.85 18.14 1.02
C THR A 215 3.96 17.09 0.34
N ASN A 216 2.90 17.53 -0.35
CA ASN A 216 2.03 16.62 -1.11
C ASN A 216 2.75 15.96 -2.28
N LYS A 217 3.68 16.65 -2.94
CA LYS A 217 4.54 16.09 -3.99
C LYS A 217 5.59 15.15 -3.43
N CYS A 218 6.20 15.46 -2.29
CA CYS A 218 7.12 14.56 -1.60
C CYS A 218 6.46 13.19 -1.38
N ARG A 219 5.27 13.18 -0.74
CA ARG A 219 4.50 11.95 -0.48
C ARG A 219 4.06 11.25 -1.77
N PHE A 220 3.70 12.00 -2.82
CA PHE A 220 3.37 11.45 -4.14
C PHE A 220 4.55 10.67 -4.74
N MET A 221 5.77 11.22 -4.65
CA MET A 221 6.97 10.57 -5.18
C MET A 221 7.27 9.28 -4.42
N ILE A 222 7.24 9.33 -3.08
CA ILE A 222 7.47 8.17 -2.23
C ILE A 222 6.41 7.08 -2.45
N GLY A 223 5.16 7.44 -2.71
CA GLY A 223 4.09 6.49 -3.05
C GLY A 223 4.30 5.73 -4.36
N ASN A 224 5.19 6.21 -5.25
CA ASN A 224 5.59 5.52 -6.49
C ASN A 224 6.94 4.80 -6.38
N ALA A 225 7.67 5.02 -5.29
CA ALA A 225 9.02 4.49 -5.14
C ALA A 225 9.04 2.99 -4.83
N LEU A 226 10.13 2.35 -5.20
CA LEU A 226 10.47 1.00 -4.75
C LEU A 226 11.10 1.08 -3.35
N VAL A 227 10.89 0.05 -2.54
CA VAL A 227 11.49 -0.05 -1.20
C VAL A 227 13.01 -0.17 -1.35
N VAL A 228 13.75 0.81 -0.85
CA VAL A 228 15.21 0.96 -1.06
C VAL A 228 15.97 -0.29 -0.61
N ASP A 229 15.68 -0.82 0.57
CA ASP A 229 16.41 -1.97 1.11
C ASP A 229 16.13 -3.26 0.34
N LEU A 230 14.93 -3.40 -0.23
CA LEU A 230 14.62 -4.52 -1.13
C LEU A 230 15.47 -4.43 -2.40
N ILE A 231 15.65 -3.24 -2.97
CA ILE A 231 16.48 -3.04 -4.16
C ILE A 231 17.96 -3.34 -3.85
N LYS A 232 18.47 -2.93 -2.68
CA LYS A 232 19.83 -3.28 -2.25
C LYS A 232 20.03 -4.79 -2.12
N ASP A 233 19.03 -5.51 -1.61
CA ASP A 233 19.14 -6.96 -1.50
C ASP A 233 19.06 -7.66 -2.86
N ILE A 234 18.24 -7.14 -3.78
CA ILE A 234 18.20 -7.64 -5.17
C ILE A 234 19.54 -7.41 -5.87
N GLU A 235 20.15 -6.23 -5.69
CA GLU A 235 21.43 -5.87 -6.29
C GLU A 235 22.55 -6.83 -5.88
N LYS A 236 22.69 -7.16 -4.58
CA LYS A 236 23.68 -8.14 -4.09
C LYS A 236 23.57 -9.51 -4.78
N GLU A 237 22.35 -9.97 -5.06
CA GLU A 237 22.13 -11.26 -5.71
C GLU A 237 22.38 -11.20 -7.23
N LEU A 238 22.06 -10.08 -7.88
CA LEU A 238 22.41 -9.86 -9.28
C LEU A 238 23.93 -9.78 -9.47
N ASP A 239 24.64 -9.08 -8.58
CA ASP A 239 26.09 -8.94 -8.60
C ASP A 239 26.83 -10.28 -8.54
N ARG A 240 26.28 -11.27 -7.83
CA ARG A 240 26.84 -12.63 -7.75
C ARG A 240 26.70 -13.43 -9.03
N LYS A 241 25.77 -13.05 -9.91
CA LYS A 241 25.40 -13.81 -11.11
C LYS A 241 25.93 -13.19 -12.38
N ILE A 242 26.16 -11.88 -12.35
CA ILE A 242 26.73 -11.11 -13.47
C ILE A 242 28.27 -11.19 -13.48
N LYS A 243 28.89 -11.50 -12.32
CA LYS A 243 30.32 -11.83 -12.22
C LYS A 243 30.58 -13.30 -12.50
#